data_AF-A0A8J3HH98-F1
#
_entry.id   AF-A0A8J3HH98-F1
#
_cell.length_a   1.000
_cell.length_b   1.000
_cell.length_c   1.000
_cell.angle_alpha   90.00
_cell.angle_beta   90.00
_cell.angle_gamma   90.00
#
_symmetry.space_group_name_H-M   'P 1'
#
loop_
_entity.id
_entity.type
_entity.pdbx_description
1 polymer ?
#
loop_
_entity_poly.entity_id
_entity_poly.type
_entity_poly.pdbx_seq_one_letter_code
_entity_poly.pdbx_strand_id
1 'polypeptide(L)'
;MSGQPDVVVVGAGPAGLAAAATLGRHGARVLVVDEQQRPGGQIYRQPPVGFTRSGRQAGAGRALLAEAAAAPNVDWLPDATAWGVFGTRAGLDDYAGPAPALGRLRIGVHTPDGGRVLEPAALLLTAGAYDLPVPFPGWTLPGVLTAGGVQAFVKAQGLLPGRRFVLAGGHPLLLVVAAQLVAAGAAVAEVAFSQRPRALVPGPRAVPAALGNLGKLAEGAAALRTLRRARVPVRFGTVIRSAAGDGALDTVILSRVDAAGAPVPGTERTVACDVLAVGYGFVPSTELARQAGCAVAWRHAEGGWVVEHDDWLRTSVPGVSAAGELTGVAGAEQAEVEGRLAAYGTLQDLGLLDPARAATLSRPVRRLLARRRRFTTAVLSRFAPDPALLSALVTDDTTLCRCEEVRAGDIRRALTEHPHLGTANAVKLLTRAGMGLCQGRSCAPGVCRFVAEQTGRTPEQVGTFTAQAPVKPVPLAALAADRP
;
A
#
# COMPACT_ATOMS: atom_id res chain seq x y z
N MET A 1 -6.95 -12.97 -26.52
CA MET A 1 -6.18 -14.23 -26.44
C MET A 1 -7.06 -15.37 -26.92
N SER A 2 -6.54 -16.26 -27.76
CA SER A 2 -7.20 -17.52 -28.13
C SER A 2 -6.82 -18.70 -27.21
N GLY A 3 -6.11 -18.44 -26.10
CA GLY A 3 -5.70 -19.48 -25.13
C GLY A 3 -5.57 -18.95 -23.70
N GLN A 4 -5.52 -19.88 -22.74
CA GLN A 4 -5.44 -19.65 -21.30
C GLN A 4 -4.00 -19.27 -20.88
N PRO A 5 -3.79 -18.24 -20.04
CA PRO A 5 -2.45 -17.84 -19.59
C PRO A 5 -1.86 -18.88 -18.65
N ASP A 6 -0.54 -19.07 -18.69
CA ASP A 6 0.17 -19.92 -17.72
C ASP A 6 0.26 -19.20 -16.37
N VAL A 7 0.52 -17.90 -16.40
CA VAL A 7 0.63 -17.05 -15.21
C VAL A 7 -0.25 -15.81 -15.33
N VAL A 8 -1.02 -15.53 -14.28
CA VAL A 8 -1.63 -14.21 -14.09
C VAL A 8 -0.80 -13.42 -13.08
N VAL A 9 -0.36 -12.23 -13.46
CA VAL A 9 0.28 -11.26 -12.57
C VAL A 9 -0.74 -10.19 -12.22
N VAL A 10 -1.04 -10.01 -10.93
CA VAL A 10 -2.00 -8.99 -10.48
C VAL A 10 -1.23 -7.76 -10.02
N GLY A 11 -1.39 -6.65 -10.74
CA GLY A 11 -0.71 -5.39 -10.53
C GLY A 11 0.42 -5.16 -11.54
N ALA A 12 0.48 -3.96 -12.10
CA ALA A 12 1.49 -3.49 -13.05
C ALA A 12 2.42 -2.43 -12.39
N GLY A 13 2.66 -2.57 -11.08
CA GLY A 13 3.68 -1.81 -10.36
C GLY A 13 5.10 -2.33 -10.62
N PRO A 14 6.13 -1.80 -9.94
CA PRO A 14 7.52 -2.22 -10.12
C PRO A 14 7.73 -3.73 -9.99
N ALA A 15 7.11 -4.37 -8.99
CA ALA A 15 7.17 -5.82 -8.81
C ALA A 15 6.52 -6.57 -9.98
N GLY A 16 5.29 -6.21 -10.34
CA GLY A 16 4.55 -6.85 -11.43
C GLY A 16 5.22 -6.69 -12.80
N LEU A 17 5.74 -5.50 -13.11
CA LEU A 17 6.50 -5.25 -14.34
C LEU A 17 7.74 -6.14 -14.44
N ALA A 18 8.51 -6.22 -13.36
CA ALA A 18 9.71 -7.03 -13.30
C ALA A 18 9.41 -8.53 -13.36
N ALA A 19 8.34 -8.96 -12.69
CA ALA A 19 7.86 -10.33 -12.71
C ALA A 19 7.42 -10.73 -14.13
N ALA A 20 6.53 -9.97 -14.74
CA ALA A 20 6.02 -10.22 -16.08
C ALA A 20 7.14 -10.26 -17.12
N ALA A 21 8.06 -9.30 -17.10
CA ALA A 21 9.20 -9.27 -18.01
C ALA A 21 10.12 -10.50 -17.85
N THR A 22 10.33 -10.95 -16.61
CA THR A 22 11.18 -12.12 -16.33
C THR A 22 10.50 -13.41 -16.76
N LEU A 23 9.22 -13.58 -16.44
CA LEU A 23 8.40 -14.74 -16.82
C LEU A 23 8.33 -14.90 -18.35
N GLY A 24 7.94 -13.83 -19.05
CA GLY A 24 7.73 -13.87 -20.51
C GLY A 24 8.99 -14.22 -21.30
N ARG A 25 10.16 -13.72 -20.87
CA ARG A 25 11.47 -14.05 -21.46
C ARG A 25 11.89 -15.51 -21.30
N HIS A 26 11.33 -16.21 -20.32
CA HIS A 26 11.58 -17.64 -20.10
C HIS A 26 10.43 -18.51 -20.62
N GLY A 27 9.60 -17.97 -21.52
CA GLY A 27 8.61 -18.74 -22.28
C GLY A 27 7.25 -18.91 -21.61
N ALA A 28 7.02 -18.36 -20.42
CA ALA A 28 5.69 -18.38 -19.80
C ALA A 28 4.74 -17.43 -20.55
N ARG A 29 3.50 -17.85 -20.80
CA ARG A 29 2.43 -16.97 -21.28
C ARG A 29 1.85 -16.21 -20.09
N VAL A 30 2.11 -14.92 -20.04
CA VAL A 30 1.77 -14.06 -18.91
C VAL A 30 0.62 -13.13 -19.30
N LEU A 31 -0.40 -13.06 -18.45
CA LEU A 31 -1.38 -11.98 -18.49
C LEU A 31 -1.19 -11.08 -17.27
N VAL A 32 -0.95 -9.79 -17.49
CA VAL A 32 -0.88 -8.80 -16.41
C VAL A 32 -2.21 -8.08 -16.29
N VAL A 33 -2.82 -8.15 -15.10
CA VAL A 33 -4.11 -7.51 -14.77
C VAL A 33 -3.83 -6.30 -13.90
N ASP A 34 -4.21 -5.10 -14.33
CA ASP A 34 -4.06 -3.88 -13.54
C ASP A 34 -5.26 -2.95 -13.70
N GLU A 35 -5.62 -2.27 -12.60
CA GLU A 35 -6.75 -1.36 -12.55
C GLU A 35 -6.50 -0.04 -13.28
N GLN A 36 -5.24 0.29 -13.59
CA GLN A 36 -4.88 1.50 -14.29
C GLN A 36 -4.81 1.27 -15.80
N GLN A 37 -5.14 2.32 -16.54
CA GLN A 37 -4.99 2.37 -18.01
C GLN A 37 -3.57 2.09 -18.51
N ARG A 38 -2.55 2.37 -17.68
CA ARG A 38 -1.14 2.29 -18.06
C ARG A 38 -0.29 1.69 -16.93
N PRO A 39 0.75 0.90 -17.27
CA PRO A 39 1.64 0.29 -16.28
C PRO A 39 2.49 1.33 -15.55
N GLY A 40 3.03 0.95 -14.39
CA GLY A 40 3.93 1.76 -13.57
C GLY A 40 3.53 1.85 -12.09
N GLY A 41 2.31 1.43 -11.75
CA GLY A 41 1.77 1.52 -10.39
C GLY A 41 1.75 2.96 -9.89
N GLN A 42 1.93 3.15 -8.57
CA GLN A 42 1.91 4.50 -7.96
C GLN A 42 3.22 5.28 -8.17
N ILE A 43 4.35 4.56 -8.25
CA ILE A 43 5.68 5.20 -8.23
C ILE A 43 6.13 5.62 -9.63
N TYR A 44 5.97 4.74 -10.62
CA TYR A 44 6.30 5.01 -12.03
C TYR A 44 5.05 5.41 -12.82
N ARG A 45 4.04 5.95 -12.12
CA ARG A 45 2.75 6.33 -12.67
C ARG A 45 2.92 7.19 -13.93
N GLN A 46 2.28 6.75 -15.00
CA GLN A 46 2.30 7.44 -16.28
C GLN A 46 1.11 8.39 -16.40
N PRO A 47 1.23 9.47 -17.20
CA PRO A 47 0.09 10.32 -17.53
C PRO A 47 -1.01 9.50 -18.24
N PRO A 48 -2.29 9.88 -18.09
CA PRO A 48 -3.42 9.24 -18.77
C PRO A 48 -3.24 9.14 -20.28
N VAL A 49 -3.96 8.20 -20.92
CA VAL A 49 -3.96 8.06 -22.38
C VAL A 49 -4.46 9.37 -23.02
N GLY A 50 -3.78 9.84 -24.06
CA GLY A 50 -4.11 11.11 -24.72
C GLY A 50 -3.63 12.37 -24.00
N PHE A 51 -2.96 12.25 -22.84
CA PHE A 51 -2.42 13.40 -22.11
C PHE A 51 -0.89 13.43 -22.13
N THR A 52 -0.32 14.52 -22.64
CA THR A 52 1.12 14.77 -22.63
C THR A 52 1.45 15.92 -21.71
N ARG A 53 2.40 15.72 -20.80
CA ARG A 53 2.91 16.81 -19.97
C ARG A 53 4.07 17.51 -20.66
N SER A 54 4.08 18.84 -20.58
CA SER A 54 5.26 19.63 -20.91
C SER A 54 6.34 19.45 -19.82
N GLY A 55 7.56 19.09 -20.22
CA GLY A 55 8.73 19.04 -19.35
C GLY A 55 9.38 17.66 -19.18
N ARG A 56 10.57 17.65 -18.59
CA ARG A 56 11.37 16.43 -18.37
C ARG A 56 10.76 15.67 -17.19
N GLN A 57 9.92 14.67 -17.46
CA GLN A 57 9.56 13.68 -16.43
C GLN A 57 10.88 13.02 -16.00
N ALA A 58 11.29 13.22 -14.75
CA ALA A 58 12.43 12.51 -14.19
C ALA A 58 12.08 11.01 -14.23
N GLY A 59 12.65 10.30 -15.21
CA GLY A 59 12.22 8.97 -15.63
C GLY A 59 12.65 7.86 -14.69
N ALA A 60 12.25 7.95 -13.41
CA ALA A 60 12.31 6.80 -12.52
C ALA A 60 11.44 5.68 -13.13
N GLY A 61 12.03 4.49 -13.30
CA GLY A 61 11.34 3.33 -13.86
C GLY A 61 11.23 3.27 -15.39
N ARG A 62 11.77 4.23 -16.16
CA ARG A 62 11.70 4.20 -17.64
C ARG A 62 12.32 2.94 -18.24
N ALA A 63 13.45 2.50 -17.68
CA ALA A 63 14.12 1.28 -18.11
C ALA A 63 13.24 0.05 -17.89
N LEU A 64 12.65 -0.08 -16.70
CA LEU A 64 11.77 -1.21 -16.36
C LEU A 64 10.50 -1.22 -17.22
N LEU A 65 9.88 -0.05 -17.43
CA LEU A 65 8.71 0.08 -18.30
C LEU A 65 9.04 -0.35 -19.74
N ALA A 66 10.17 0.08 -20.29
CA ALA A 66 10.62 -0.32 -21.62
C ALA A 66 10.95 -1.83 -21.68
N GLU A 67 11.58 -2.37 -20.63
CA GLU A 67 11.86 -3.80 -20.51
C GLU A 67 10.58 -4.64 -20.49
N ALA A 68 9.55 -4.22 -19.74
CA ALA A 68 8.28 -4.92 -19.65
C ALA A 68 7.47 -4.81 -20.95
N ALA A 69 7.51 -3.66 -21.61
CA ALA A 69 6.86 -3.47 -22.90
C ALA A 69 7.50 -4.29 -24.03
N ALA A 70 8.81 -4.55 -23.96
CA ALA A 70 9.55 -5.34 -24.93
C ALA A 70 9.59 -6.84 -24.60
N ALA A 71 9.00 -7.27 -23.48
CA ALA A 71 9.03 -8.66 -23.07
C ALA A 71 8.12 -9.53 -23.97
N PRO A 72 8.61 -10.65 -24.51
CA PRO A 72 7.77 -11.57 -25.29
C PRO A 72 6.78 -12.29 -24.37
N ASN A 73 5.68 -12.79 -24.94
CA ASN A 73 4.67 -13.59 -24.23
C ASN A 73 3.98 -12.89 -23.05
N VAL A 74 3.97 -11.55 -23.03
CA VAL A 74 3.28 -10.75 -22.00
C VAL A 74 2.12 -9.99 -22.63
N ASP A 75 0.91 -10.37 -22.27
CA ASP A 75 -0.31 -9.62 -22.57
C ASP A 75 -0.69 -8.72 -21.40
N TRP A 76 -1.18 -7.52 -21.72
CA TRP A 76 -1.59 -6.52 -20.74
C TRP A 76 -3.10 -6.35 -20.78
N LEU A 77 -3.73 -6.48 -19.62
CA LEU A 77 -5.14 -6.21 -19.41
C LEU A 77 -5.29 -4.99 -18.48
N PRO A 78 -5.29 -3.77 -19.04
CA PRO A 78 -5.50 -2.54 -18.29
C PRO A 78 -6.99 -2.37 -17.93
N ASP A 79 -7.28 -1.39 -17.06
CA ASP A 79 -8.64 -1.09 -16.58
C ASP A 79 -9.35 -2.34 -16.04
N ALA A 80 -8.59 -3.24 -15.42
CA ALA A 80 -9.02 -4.57 -15.03
C ALA A 80 -8.88 -4.80 -13.54
N THR A 81 -10.00 -5.10 -12.89
CA THR A 81 -10.07 -5.37 -11.45
C THR A 81 -10.06 -6.87 -11.21
N ALA A 82 -8.97 -7.39 -10.63
CA ALA A 82 -8.96 -8.70 -10.00
C ALA A 82 -9.78 -8.64 -8.71
N TRP A 83 -10.91 -9.35 -8.67
CA TRP A 83 -11.89 -9.23 -7.58
C TRP A 83 -12.02 -10.49 -6.72
N GLY A 84 -11.50 -11.64 -7.18
CA GLY A 84 -11.58 -12.87 -6.42
C GLY A 84 -10.56 -13.91 -6.83
N VAL A 85 -10.00 -14.65 -5.87
CA VAL A 85 -9.23 -15.89 -6.06
C VAL A 85 -10.03 -17.06 -5.50
N PHE A 86 -10.16 -18.14 -6.27
CA PHE A 86 -10.96 -19.32 -5.94
C PHE A 86 -10.20 -20.61 -6.21
N GLY A 87 -10.66 -21.73 -5.63
CA GLY A 87 -10.05 -23.05 -5.82
C GLY A 87 -8.77 -23.26 -5.00
N THR A 88 -8.56 -22.45 -3.94
CA THR A 88 -7.35 -22.48 -3.11
C THR A 88 -7.56 -23.07 -1.72
N ARG A 89 -8.80 -23.25 -1.25
CA ARG A 89 -9.14 -23.75 0.09
C ARG A 89 -10.06 -24.97 0.03
N ALA A 90 -9.73 -25.98 0.82
CA ALA A 90 -10.66 -27.06 1.15
C ALA A 90 -11.77 -26.50 2.06
N GLY A 91 -13.03 -26.62 1.66
CA GLY A 91 -14.19 -26.40 2.55
C GLY A 91 -14.66 -24.96 2.77
N LEU A 92 -14.09 -23.94 2.10
CA LEU A 92 -14.68 -22.59 2.05
C LEU A 92 -15.33 -22.27 0.69
N ASP A 93 -15.04 -23.07 -0.34
CA ASP A 93 -15.67 -23.07 -1.66
C ASP A 93 -16.76 -24.16 -1.78
N ASP A 94 -17.33 -24.63 -0.65
CA ASP A 94 -18.11 -25.89 -0.53
C ASP A 94 -19.52 -25.87 -1.16
N TYR A 95 -19.72 -25.06 -2.19
CA TYR A 95 -20.67 -25.40 -3.26
C TYR A 95 -20.01 -26.23 -4.38
N ALA A 96 -18.70 -26.48 -4.32
CA ALA A 96 -17.93 -27.17 -5.36
C ALA A 96 -16.85 -28.13 -4.82
N GLY A 97 -17.18 -28.98 -3.84
CA GLY A 97 -16.46 -30.23 -3.58
C GLY A 97 -15.03 -30.13 -3.01
N PRO A 98 -14.33 -31.28 -2.88
CA PRO A 98 -13.07 -31.38 -2.15
C PRO A 98 -11.94 -30.57 -2.81
N ALA A 99 -11.05 -30.01 -1.98
CA ALA A 99 -9.91 -29.23 -2.45
C ALA A 99 -9.04 -30.02 -3.43
N PRO A 100 -8.72 -29.45 -4.60
CA PRO A 100 -7.83 -30.10 -5.54
C PRO A 100 -6.38 -29.98 -5.05
N ALA A 101 -5.67 -31.11 -5.09
CA ALA A 101 -4.22 -31.12 -5.16
C ALA A 101 -3.82 -30.41 -6.47
N LEU A 102 -3.20 -29.22 -6.38
CA LEU A 102 -2.67 -28.46 -7.53
C LEU A 102 -3.57 -28.54 -8.78
N GLY A 103 -4.82 -28.09 -8.66
CA GLY A 103 -5.78 -28.25 -9.75
C GLY A 103 -6.82 -27.16 -9.79
N ARG A 104 -6.54 -26.11 -10.58
CA ARG A 104 -7.45 -25.03 -11.01
C ARG A 104 -7.57 -23.86 -10.03
N LEU A 105 -6.46 -23.16 -9.80
CA LEU A 105 -6.50 -21.77 -9.37
C LEU A 105 -7.39 -21.00 -10.32
N ARG A 106 -8.38 -20.27 -9.80
CA ARG A 106 -9.26 -19.41 -10.58
C ARG A 106 -9.15 -18.00 -10.09
N ILE A 107 -9.11 -17.03 -11.00
CA ILE A 107 -9.12 -15.61 -10.69
C ILE A 107 -10.23 -14.90 -11.46
N GLY A 108 -11.13 -14.27 -10.72
CA GLY A 108 -12.17 -13.42 -11.26
C GLY A 108 -11.60 -12.05 -11.62
N VAL A 109 -11.81 -11.64 -12.87
CA VAL A 109 -11.39 -10.34 -13.40
C VAL A 109 -12.59 -9.62 -13.99
N HIS A 110 -12.70 -8.33 -13.71
CA HIS A 110 -13.70 -7.45 -14.31
C HIS A 110 -13.01 -6.37 -15.14
N THR A 111 -13.51 -6.14 -16.35
CA THR A 111 -13.12 -5.08 -17.28
C THR A 111 -14.35 -4.30 -17.74
N PRO A 112 -14.21 -3.11 -18.35
CA PRO A 112 -15.34 -2.39 -18.95
C PRO A 112 -16.17 -3.24 -19.91
N ASP A 113 -15.54 -4.20 -20.60
CA ASP A 113 -16.19 -5.11 -21.56
C ASP A 113 -16.91 -6.30 -20.90
N GLY A 114 -16.86 -6.44 -19.57
CA GLY A 114 -17.50 -7.54 -18.84
C GLY A 114 -16.58 -8.25 -17.83
N GLY A 115 -17.13 -9.27 -17.18
CA GLY A 115 -16.37 -10.14 -16.28
C GLY A 115 -15.88 -11.42 -16.97
N ARG A 116 -14.84 -12.03 -16.43
CA ARG A 116 -14.34 -13.35 -16.83
C ARG A 116 -13.63 -14.03 -15.67
N VAL A 117 -13.68 -15.35 -15.63
CA VAL A 117 -12.82 -16.15 -14.77
C VAL A 117 -11.67 -16.73 -15.61
N LEU A 118 -10.46 -16.57 -15.10
CA LEU A 118 -9.24 -17.14 -15.70
C LEU A 118 -8.77 -18.29 -14.81
N GLU A 119 -8.26 -19.38 -15.38
CA GLU A 119 -7.66 -20.47 -14.60
C GLU A 119 -6.16 -20.63 -14.92
N PRO A 120 -5.28 -19.77 -14.37
CA PRO A 120 -3.85 -19.91 -14.63
C PRO A 120 -3.25 -21.11 -13.89
N ALA A 121 -2.09 -21.57 -14.37
CA ALA A 121 -1.28 -22.56 -13.64
C ALA A 121 -0.62 -21.93 -12.39
N ALA A 122 -0.32 -20.63 -12.44
CA ALA A 122 0.20 -19.89 -11.29
C ALA A 122 -0.34 -18.45 -11.20
N LEU A 123 -0.40 -17.92 -9.98
CA LEU A 123 -0.79 -16.56 -9.66
C LEU A 123 0.36 -15.83 -8.96
N LEU A 124 0.72 -14.64 -9.45
CA LEU A 124 1.73 -13.79 -8.83
C LEU A 124 1.10 -12.46 -8.40
N LEU A 125 0.91 -12.29 -7.10
CA LEU A 125 0.25 -11.14 -6.49
C LEU A 125 1.24 -10.00 -6.24
N THR A 126 1.00 -8.84 -6.88
CA THR A 126 1.84 -7.62 -6.78
C THR A 126 1.00 -6.34 -6.62
N ALA A 127 -0.17 -6.45 -5.99
CA ALA A 127 -1.16 -5.38 -5.78
C ALA A 127 -0.67 -4.13 -5.01
N GLY A 128 0.56 -4.13 -4.49
CA GLY A 128 1.17 -2.99 -3.80
C GLY A 128 0.61 -2.72 -2.41
N ALA A 129 0.66 -1.46 -1.99
CA ALA A 129 0.10 -0.95 -0.74
C ALA A 129 -0.73 0.32 -0.96
N TYR A 130 -1.55 0.65 0.04
CA TYR A 130 -2.31 1.89 0.12
C TYR A 130 -1.66 2.82 1.15
N ASP A 131 -1.91 4.13 1.06
CA ASP A 131 -1.56 5.04 2.15
C ASP A 131 -2.29 4.62 3.43
N LEU A 132 -1.59 4.66 4.58
CA LEU A 132 -2.20 4.43 5.89
C LEU A 132 -3.12 5.61 6.25
N PRO A 133 -4.45 5.42 6.29
CA PRO A 133 -5.36 6.47 6.71
C PRO A 133 -5.29 6.60 8.24
N VAL A 134 -5.14 7.83 8.72
CA VAL A 134 -5.05 8.12 10.16
C VAL A 134 -6.23 9.00 10.54
N PRO A 135 -7.16 8.49 11.38
CA PRO A 135 -8.29 9.28 11.87
C PRO A 135 -7.86 10.24 12.97
N PHE A 136 -8.41 11.45 12.93
CA PHE A 136 -8.30 12.53 13.93
C PHE A 136 -9.49 13.49 13.73
N PRO A 137 -9.88 14.32 14.70
CA PRO A 137 -11.00 15.26 14.53
C PRO A 137 -10.87 16.11 13.25
N GLY A 138 -11.86 16.03 12.36
CA GLY A 138 -11.88 16.74 11.08
C GLY A 138 -11.16 16.06 9.90
N TRP A 139 -10.61 14.85 10.07
CA TRP A 139 -9.90 14.15 8.99
C TRP A 139 -10.74 13.78 7.76
N THR A 140 -12.08 13.89 7.87
CA THR A 140 -13.04 13.62 6.80
C THR A 140 -13.38 14.84 5.96
N LEU A 141 -12.91 16.04 6.35
CA LEU A 141 -13.20 17.28 5.63
C LEU A 141 -12.63 17.25 4.20
N PRO A 142 -13.37 17.76 3.21
CA PRO A 142 -12.79 18.09 1.90
C PRO A 142 -11.54 18.96 2.07
N GLY A 143 -10.44 18.56 1.43
CA GLY A 143 -9.11 19.18 1.62
C GLY A 143 -8.16 18.36 2.50
N VAL A 144 -8.67 17.42 3.30
CA VAL A 144 -7.81 16.43 3.97
C VAL A 144 -7.58 15.24 3.04
N LEU A 145 -6.33 15.07 2.62
CA LEU A 145 -5.91 14.06 1.66
C LEU A 145 -4.72 13.27 2.21
N THR A 146 -4.55 12.03 1.77
CA THR A 146 -3.32 11.29 2.06
C THR A 146 -2.17 11.80 1.18
N ALA A 147 -0.92 11.66 1.62
CA ALA A 147 0.25 12.17 0.90
C ALA A 147 0.42 11.55 -0.50
N GLY A 148 0.15 10.26 -0.64
CA GLY A 148 0.09 9.56 -1.93
C GLY A 148 -1.10 10.00 -2.78
N GLY A 149 -2.25 10.32 -2.17
CA GLY A 149 -3.39 10.92 -2.85
C GLY A 149 -3.05 12.28 -3.46
N VAL A 150 -2.41 13.17 -2.70
CA VAL A 150 -1.89 14.45 -3.22
C VAL A 150 -0.86 14.21 -4.32
N GLN A 151 0.04 13.25 -4.14
CA GLN A 151 1.03 12.91 -5.15
C GLN A 151 0.39 12.39 -6.45
N ALA A 152 -0.75 11.70 -6.39
CA ALA A 152 -1.47 11.22 -7.57
C ALA A 152 -1.99 12.40 -8.43
N PHE A 153 -2.58 13.43 -7.83
CA PHE A 153 -2.97 14.66 -8.55
C PHE A 153 -1.76 15.29 -9.25
N VAL A 154 -0.68 15.48 -8.50
CA VAL A 154 0.50 16.18 -9.00
C VAL A 154 1.23 15.37 -10.07
N LYS A 155 1.39 14.05 -9.93
CA LYS A 155 2.13 13.21 -10.88
C LYS A 155 1.30 12.81 -12.10
N ALA A 156 0.08 12.34 -11.89
CA ALA A 156 -0.74 11.76 -12.96
C ALA A 156 -1.41 12.85 -13.79
N GLN A 157 -2.09 13.78 -13.12
CA GLN A 157 -2.95 14.77 -13.76
C GLN A 157 -2.23 16.11 -13.97
N GLY A 158 -1.13 16.35 -13.26
CA GLY A 158 -0.43 17.63 -13.30
C GLY A 158 -1.23 18.76 -12.65
N LEU A 159 -2.13 18.42 -11.73
CA LEU A 159 -3.02 19.33 -11.04
C LEU A 159 -2.60 19.49 -9.57
N LEU A 160 -2.86 20.67 -9.02
CA LEU A 160 -2.80 20.91 -7.59
C LEU A 160 -4.22 20.81 -7.01
N PRO A 161 -4.48 19.97 -6.00
CA PRO A 161 -5.82 19.84 -5.40
C PRO A 161 -6.22 21.02 -4.52
N GLY A 162 -5.36 22.03 -4.39
CA GLY A 162 -5.57 23.27 -3.64
C GLY A 162 -4.38 24.21 -3.83
N ARG A 163 -4.29 25.27 -3.02
CA ARG A 163 -3.29 26.35 -3.19
C ARG A 163 -2.29 26.40 -2.04
N ARG A 164 -2.74 26.17 -0.80
CA ARG A 164 -1.94 26.31 0.42
C ARG A 164 -1.96 25.01 1.23
N PHE A 165 -0.81 24.36 1.28
CA PHE A 165 -0.65 23.01 1.80
C PHE A 165 0.00 23.00 3.18
N VAL A 166 -0.52 22.16 4.06
CA VAL A 166 0.21 21.63 5.22
C VAL A 166 0.44 20.15 4.98
N LEU A 167 1.66 19.68 5.22
CA LEU A 167 1.97 18.25 5.18
C LEU A 167 2.28 17.79 6.59
N ALA A 168 1.63 16.74 7.07
CA ALA A 168 1.84 16.28 8.44
C ALA A 168 1.79 14.75 8.56
N GLY A 169 2.69 14.18 9.36
CA GLY A 169 2.69 12.76 9.63
C GLY A 169 4.04 12.24 10.08
N GLY A 170 4.32 10.98 9.78
CA GLY A 170 5.57 10.31 10.18
C GLY A 170 6.42 9.83 9.01
N HIS A 171 5.92 9.81 7.78
CA HIS A 171 6.62 9.12 6.70
C HIS A 171 7.56 10.05 5.92
N PRO A 172 8.80 9.63 5.56
CA PRO A 172 9.75 10.47 4.82
C PRO A 172 9.25 10.91 3.44
N LEU A 173 8.23 10.22 2.89
CA LEU A 173 7.55 10.63 1.66
C LEU A 173 7.06 12.09 1.71
N LEU A 174 6.71 12.61 2.89
CA LEU A 174 6.26 14.00 3.05
C LEU A 174 7.26 15.02 2.49
N LEU A 175 8.57 14.78 2.63
CA LEU A 175 9.60 15.67 2.06
C LEU A 175 9.55 15.69 0.53
N VAL A 176 9.39 14.52 -0.08
CA VAL A 176 9.37 14.36 -1.53
C VAL A 176 8.10 14.98 -2.11
N VAL A 177 6.94 14.77 -1.48
CA VAL A 177 5.67 15.35 -1.90
C VAL A 177 5.69 16.87 -1.75
N ALA A 178 6.19 17.39 -0.62
CA ALA A 178 6.31 18.83 -0.41
C ALA A 178 7.22 19.48 -1.47
N ALA A 179 8.36 18.85 -1.80
CA ALA A 179 9.26 19.37 -2.84
C ALA A 179 8.62 19.34 -4.23
N GLN A 180 7.82 18.31 -4.55
CA GLN A 180 7.05 18.23 -5.80
C GLN A 180 5.98 19.32 -5.87
N LEU A 181 5.29 19.59 -4.78
CA LEU A 181 4.30 20.67 -4.68
C LEU A 181 4.94 22.04 -4.90
N VAL A 182 6.07 22.32 -4.23
CA VAL A 182 6.84 23.56 -4.44
C VAL A 182 7.28 23.70 -5.89
N ALA A 183 7.81 22.63 -6.50
CA ALA A 183 8.23 22.64 -7.89
C ALA A 183 7.05 22.84 -8.86
N ALA A 184 5.84 22.44 -8.47
CA ALA A 184 4.60 22.67 -9.20
C ALA A 184 3.96 24.05 -8.91
N GLY A 185 4.59 24.90 -8.10
CA GLY A 185 4.12 26.26 -7.80
C GLY A 185 3.12 26.36 -6.65
N ALA A 186 2.92 25.31 -5.85
CA ALA A 186 2.04 25.34 -4.68
C ALA A 186 2.69 26.09 -3.51
N ALA A 187 1.87 26.75 -2.69
CA ALA A 187 2.33 27.34 -1.43
C ALA A 187 2.33 26.27 -0.33
N VAL A 188 3.51 25.85 0.14
CA VAL A 188 3.63 24.91 1.26
C VAL A 188 3.90 25.70 2.53
N ALA A 189 2.91 25.72 3.45
CA ALA A 189 2.99 26.47 4.70
C ALA A 189 3.92 25.78 5.71
N GLU A 190 3.85 24.45 5.82
CA GLU A 190 4.66 23.68 6.76
C GLU A 190 4.73 22.19 6.37
N VAL A 191 5.86 21.56 6.69
CA VAL A 191 5.99 20.09 6.76
C VAL A 191 6.26 19.68 8.21
N ALA A 192 5.30 19.00 8.83
CA ALA A 192 5.33 18.55 10.21
C ALA A 192 5.58 17.05 10.32
N PHE A 193 6.65 16.68 11.03
CA PHE A 193 7.00 15.30 11.38
C PHE A 193 6.66 15.00 12.83
N SER A 194 5.98 13.88 13.07
CA SER A 194 5.73 13.36 14.40
C SER A 194 7.01 12.93 15.11
N GLN A 195 7.98 12.43 14.34
CA GLN A 195 9.28 12.03 14.90
C GLN A 195 10.03 13.23 15.45
N ARG A 196 10.73 13.01 16.56
CA ARG A 196 11.67 13.96 17.14
C ARG A 196 13.00 13.95 16.36
N PRO A 197 13.75 15.07 16.31
CA PRO A 197 15.02 15.14 15.56
C PRO A 197 16.04 14.05 15.91
N ARG A 198 16.04 13.56 17.16
CA ARG A 198 16.93 12.47 17.61
C ARG A 198 16.68 11.15 16.88
N ALA A 199 15.46 10.90 16.39
CA ALA A 199 15.14 9.73 15.58
C ALA A 199 15.82 9.73 14.19
N LEU A 200 16.29 10.90 13.73
CA LEU A 200 17.00 11.06 12.46
C LEU A 200 18.50 10.74 12.55
N VAL A 201 19.06 10.58 13.76
CA VAL A 201 20.46 10.22 13.94
C VAL A 201 20.64 8.76 13.48
N PRO A 202 21.46 8.50 12.44
CA PRO A 202 21.69 7.14 11.99
C PRO A 202 22.41 6.35 13.10
N GLY A 203 21.85 5.20 13.48
CA GLY A 203 22.57 4.29 14.37
C GLY A 203 23.81 3.72 13.67
N PRO A 204 24.78 3.16 14.40
CA PRO A 204 26.04 2.66 13.83
C PRO A 204 25.85 1.60 12.73
N ARG A 205 24.76 0.81 12.81
CA ARG A 205 24.38 -0.19 11.79
C ARG A 205 23.78 0.40 10.51
N ALA A 206 23.37 1.67 10.51
CA ALA A 206 22.77 2.35 9.36
C ALA A 206 23.81 2.98 8.41
N VAL A 207 25.03 3.23 8.89
CA VAL A 207 26.11 3.86 8.11
C VAL A 207 26.54 3.02 6.89
N PRO A 208 26.78 1.70 7.01
CA PRO A 208 27.11 0.86 5.84
C PRO A 208 25.92 0.74 4.86
N ALA A 209 24.69 0.76 5.38
CA ALA A 209 23.49 0.66 4.56
C ALA A 209 23.22 1.94 3.75
N ALA A 210 23.56 3.11 4.29
CA ALA A 210 23.48 4.41 3.66
C ALA A 210 24.42 4.53 2.44
N LEU A 211 25.65 4.01 2.54
CA LEU A 211 26.63 4.01 1.44
C LEU A 211 26.16 3.19 0.20
N GLY A 212 25.34 2.16 0.41
CA GLY A 212 24.77 1.36 -0.68
C GLY A 212 23.55 1.98 -1.38
N ASN A 213 23.02 3.10 -0.86
CA ASN A 213 21.75 3.70 -1.31
C ASN A 213 21.87 5.22 -1.52
N LEU A 214 23.00 5.66 -2.08
CA LEU A 214 23.31 7.07 -2.34
C LEU A 214 22.23 7.79 -3.16
N GLY A 215 21.55 7.09 -4.08
CA GLY A 215 20.46 7.65 -4.87
C GLY A 215 19.29 8.15 -4.04
N LYS A 216 18.87 7.38 -3.01
CA LYS A 216 17.78 7.77 -2.10
C LYS A 216 18.18 8.92 -1.17
N LEU A 217 19.44 8.95 -0.74
CA LEU A 217 19.98 10.06 0.03
C LEU A 217 20.05 11.34 -0.81
N ALA A 218 20.47 11.23 -2.07
CA ALA A 218 20.48 12.34 -3.01
C ALA A 218 19.07 12.88 -3.29
N GLU A 219 18.08 11.99 -3.43
CA GLU A 219 16.65 12.36 -3.58
C GLU A 219 16.15 13.14 -2.35
N GLY A 220 16.41 12.63 -1.14
CA GLY A 220 16.05 13.33 0.10
C GLY A 220 16.76 14.68 0.28
N ALA A 221 18.06 14.74 -0.04
CA ALA A 221 18.84 15.98 0.00
C ALA A 221 18.36 16.99 -1.05
N ALA A 222 17.96 16.54 -2.24
CA ALA A 222 17.36 17.39 -3.26
C ALA A 222 16.02 17.96 -2.80
N ALA A 223 15.15 17.13 -2.21
CA ALA A 223 13.89 17.58 -1.64
C ALA A 223 14.11 18.65 -0.56
N LEU A 224 15.02 18.40 0.40
CA LEU A 224 15.36 19.38 1.44
C LEU A 224 15.93 20.69 0.87
N ARG A 225 16.78 20.62 -0.16
CA ARG A 225 17.31 21.83 -0.83
C ARG A 225 16.19 22.65 -1.47
N THR A 226 15.22 22.01 -2.13
CA THR A 226 14.04 22.67 -2.70
C THR A 226 13.23 23.37 -1.61
N LEU A 227 12.92 22.66 -0.51
CA LEU A 227 12.16 23.21 0.61
C LEU A 227 12.87 24.40 1.27
N ARG A 228 14.19 24.30 1.49
CA ARG A 228 14.99 25.41 2.06
C ARG A 228 14.99 26.64 1.16
N ARG A 229 15.13 26.48 -0.16
CA ARG A 229 15.09 27.60 -1.12
C ARG A 229 13.73 28.29 -1.14
N ALA A 230 12.66 27.51 -1.03
CA ALA A 230 11.29 28.02 -0.91
C ALA A 230 10.93 28.49 0.51
N ARG A 231 11.87 28.44 1.47
CA ARG A 231 11.69 28.82 2.88
C ARG A 231 10.53 28.09 3.58
N VAL A 232 10.28 26.84 3.17
CA VAL A 232 9.25 25.99 3.79
C VAL A 232 9.77 25.48 5.13
N PRO A 233 9.08 25.74 6.27
CA PRO A 233 9.49 25.23 7.56
C PRO A 233 9.26 23.71 7.64
N VAL A 234 10.31 22.97 8.01
CA VAL A 234 10.24 21.54 8.34
C VAL A 234 10.36 21.40 9.86
N ARG A 235 9.28 20.99 10.53
CA ARG A 235 9.21 20.89 11.98
C ARG A 235 9.13 19.43 12.41
N PHE A 236 9.90 19.07 13.42
CA PHE A 236 9.90 17.74 14.02
C PHE A 236 9.24 17.76 15.40
N GLY A 237 8.80 16.61 15.89
CA GLY A 237 8.06 16.49 17.13
C GLY A 237 6.74 17.26 17.10
N THR A 238 6.07 17.26 15.96
CA THR A 238 4.80 17.96 15.73
C THR A 238 3.76 16.98 15.17
N VAL A 239 2.54 17.04 15.70
CA VAL A 239 1.42 16.21 15.24
C VAL A 239 0.16 17.03 15.00
N ILE A 240 -0.77 16.46 14.23
CA ILE A 240 -2.10 17.01 14.00
C ILE A 240 -2.93 16.80 15.26
N ARG A 241 -3.65 17.82 15.73
CA ARG A 241 -4.69 17.69 16.76
C ARG A 241 -6.07 17.61 16.13
N SER A 242 -6.33 18.51 15.20
CA SER A 242 -7.59 18.57 14.48
C SER A 242 -7.43 19.33 13.17
N ALA A 243 -8.37 19.12 12.27
CA ALA A 243 -8.64 19.95 11.11
C ALA A 243 -10.00 20.62 11.30
N ALA A 244 -10.13 21.86 10.85
CA ALA A 244 -11.37 22.62 10.94
C ALA A 244 -11.69 23.32 9.62
N GLY A 245 -12.95 23.71 9.50
CA GLY A 245 -13.47 24.59 8.47
C GLY A 245 -14.95 24.37 8.19
N ASP A 246 -15.56 25.35 7.53
CA ASP A 246 -16.99 25.33 7.16
C ASP A 246 -17.16 24.67 5.79
N GLY A 247 -17.68 23.43 5.77
CA GLY A 247 -17.86 22.62 4.57
C GLY A 247 -16.57 22.07 3.92
N ALA A 248 -15.43 22.73 4.11
CA ALA A 248 -14.12 22.31 3.64
C ALA A 248 -13.01 22.80 4.59
N LEU A 249 -11.82 22.22 4.48
CA LEU A 249 -10.65 22.57 5.28
C LEU A 249 -10.25 24.04 5.10
N ASP A 250 -10.13 24.77 6.20
CA ASP A 250 -9.56 26.13 6.24
C ASP A 250 -8.30 26.23 7.11
N THR A 251 -8.20 25.36 8.11
CA THR A 251 -7.19 25.44 9.15
C THR A 251 -6.87 24.06 9.72
N VAL A 252 -5.62 23.91 10.14
CA VAL A 252 -5.12 22.74 10.85
C VAL A 252 -4.53 23.19 12.18
N ILE A 253 -4.90 22.48 13.24
CA ILE A 253 -4.36 22.68 14.57
C ILE A 253 -3.25 21.65 14.77
N LEU A 254 -2.03 22.15 14.99
CA LEU A 254 -0.83 21.34 15.22
C LEU A 254 -0.32 21.53 16.64
N SER A 255 0.16 20.47 17.29
CA SER A 255 0.77 20.56 18.63
C SER A 255 2.15 19.92 18.66
N ARG A 256 2.94 20.26 19.70
CA ARG A 256 4.16 19.51 20.01
C ARG A 256 3.81 18.14 20.59
N VAL A 257 4.75 17.20 20.54
CA VAL A 257 4.66 15.91 21.26
C VAL A 257 5.71 15.78 22.35
N ASP A 258 5.37 15.07 23.43
CA ASP A 258 6.26 14.72 24.53
C ASP A 258 7.19 13.54 24.17
N ALA A 259 7.96 13.06 25.15
CA ALA A 259 8.93 11.98 24.94
C ALA A 259 8.28 10.62 24.64
N ALA A 260 7.04 10.43 25.07
CA ALA A 260 6.22 9.27 24.78
C ALA A 260 5.45 9.41 23.46
N GLY A 261 5.62 10.52 22.73
CA GLY A 261 4.89 10.79 21.50
C GLY A 261 3.49 11.34 21.72
N ALA A 262 3.07 11.59 22.96
CA ALA A 262 1.76 12.12 23.26
C ALA A 262 1.69 13.64 22.95
N PRO A 263 0.58 14.14 22.40
CA PRO A 263 0.38 15.57 22.19
C PRO A 263 0.46 16.38 23.50
N VAL A 264 1.18 17.51 23.50
CA VAL A 264 1.37 18.36 24.69
C VAL A 264 0.32 19.48 24.71
N PRO A 265 -0.58 19.51 25.72
CA PRO A 265 -1.57 20.59 25.86
C PRO A 265 -0.92 21.96 26.02
N GLY A 266 -1.57 23.00 25.48
CA GLY A 266 -1.09 24.39 25.53
C GLY A 266 0.01 24.71 24.51
N THR A 267 0.33 23.77 23.61
CA THR A 267 1.33 23.96 22.54
C THR A 267 0.73 24.00 21.14
N GLU A 268 -0.60 24.08 21.08
CA GLU A 268 -1.39 24.16 19.88
C GLU A 268 -1.08 25.45 19.12
N ARG A 269 -0.98 25.33 17.80
CA ARG A 269 -0.95 26.46 16.88
C ARG A 269 -1.88 26.16 15.71
N THR A 270 -2.54 27.20 15.24
CA THR A 270 -3.40 27.13 14.06
C THR A 270 -2.61 27.55 12.84
N VAL A 271 -2.69 26.74 11.77
CA VAL A 271 -2.09 27.03 10.47
C VAL A 271 -3.19 27.00 9.42
N ALA A 272 -3.40 28.13 8.73
CA ALA A 272 -4.36 28.19 7.64
C ALA A 272 -3.85 27.42 6.40
N CYS A 273 -4.72 26.62 5.80
CA CYS A 273 -4.44 25.82 4.59
C CYS A 273 -5.76 25.29 4.00
N ASP A 274 -5.80 25.11 2.69
CA ASP A 274 -6.92 24.48 1.98
C ASP A 274 -6.67 22.98 1.71
N VAL A 275 -5.42 22.51 1.86
CA VAL A 275 -5.07 21.10 1.76
C VAL A 275 -4.17 20.66 2.91
N LEU A 276 -4.58 19.59 3.61
CA LEU A 276 -3.76 18.86 4.56
C LEU A 276 -3.36 17.51 3.95
N ALA A 277 -2.08 17.32 3.65
CA ALA A 277 -1.53 16.04 3.19
C ALA A 277 -1.03 15.21 4.37
N VAL A 278 -1.74 14.13 4.69
CA VAL A 278 -1.46 13.24 5.82
C VAL A 278 -0.60 12.05 5.37
N GLY A 279 0.52 11.77 6.04
CA GLY A 279 1.40 10.67 5.66
C GLY A 279 2.08 9.98 6.82
N TYR A 280 1.52 8.85 7.28
CA TYR A 280 2.05 8.05 8.38
C TYR A 280 2.61 6.69 7.95
N GLY A 281 2.64 6.41 6.65
CA GLY A 281 3.13 5.14 6.10
C GLY A 281 2.09 4.53 5.17
N PHE A 282 2.20 3.23 5.00
CA PHE A 282 1.39 2.47 4.05
C PHE A 282 0.90 1.18 4.68
N VAL A 283 -0.17 0.63 4.10
CA VAL A 283 -0.77 -0.65 4.47
C VAL A 283 -0.72 -1.57 3.27
N PRO A 284 -0.06 -2.74 3.37
CA PRO A 284 -0.02 -3.76 2.33
C PRO A 284 -1.42 -4.16 1.83
N SER A 285 -1.63 -4.21 0.51
CA SER A 285 -2.90 -4.70 -0.07
C SER A 285 -2.93 -6.23 -0.07
N THR A 286 -3.22 -6.82 1.08
CA THR A 286 -3.20 -8.28 1.26
C THR A 286 -4.54 -8.97 1.03
N GLU A 287 -5.57 -8.25 0.58
CA GLU A 287 -6.94 -8.76 0.51
C GLU A 287 -7.06 -10.00 -0.38
N LEU A 288 -6.50 -9.98 -1.59
CA LEU A 288 -6.52 -11.13 -2.50
C LEU A 288 -5.73 -12.32 -1.93
N ALA A 289 -4.57 -12.08 -1.32
CA ALA A 289 -3.76 -13.15 -0.72
C ALA A 289 -4.48 -13.80 0.47
N ARG A 290 -5.10 -12.97 1.33
CA ARG A 290 -5.88 -13.43 2.49
C ARG A 290 -7.16 -14.15 2.08
N GLN A 291 -7.84 -13.69 1.03
CA GLN A 291 -8.98 -14.36 0.41
C GLN A 291 -8.55 -15.73 -0.14
N ALA A 292 -7.42 -15.79 -0.85
CA ALA A 292 -6.83 -17.03 -1.36
C ALA A 292 -6.38 -17.98 -0.23
N GLY A 293 -6.34 -17.54 1.03
CA GLY A 293 -5.93 -18.35 2.17
C GLY A 293 -4.42 -18.39 2.42
N CYS A 294 -3.66 -17.48 1.83
CA CYS A 294 -2.24 -17.32 2.13
C CYS A 294 -2.06 -16.94 3.61
N ALA A 295 -1.04 -17.53 4.25
CA ALA A 295 -0.61 -17.15 5.58
C ALA A 295 -0.15 -15.68 5.61
N VAL A 296 -0.50 -14.99 6.68
CA VAL A 296 -0.13 -13.59 6.91
C VAL A 296 0.39 -13.42 8.33
N ALA A 297 1.36 -12.53 8.49
CA ALA A 297 1.93 -12.19 9.79
C ALA A 297 1.82 -10.68 10.03
N TRP A 298 1.65 -10.30 11.30
CA TRP A 298 1.71 -8.90 11.69
C TRP A 298 3.16 -8.44 11.83
N ARG A 299 3.55 -7.43 11.04
CA ARG A 299 4.85 -6.77 11.06
C ARG A 299 4.66 -5.26 11.05
N HIS A 300 4.63 -4.67 12.24
CA HIS A 300 4.36 -3.25 12.44
C HIS A 300 5.23 -2.31 11.57
N ALA A 301 6.55 -2.51 11.56
CA ALA A 301 7.47 -1.67 10.80
C ALA A 301 7.35 -1.81 9.27
N GLU A 302 6.65 -2.85 8.80
CA GLU A 302 6.46 -3.18 7.39
C GLU A 302 5.04 -2.84 6.90
N GLY A 303 4.23 -2.18 7.73
CA GLY A 303 2.88 -1.71 7.39
C GLY A 303 1.73 -2.53 7.98
N GLY A 304 2.01 -3.51 8.84
CA GLY A 304 1.01 -4.32 9.52
C GLY A 304 0.94 -5.74 8.97
N TRP A 305 -0.23 -6.17 8.49
CA TRP A 305 -0.42 -7.53 7.97
C TRP A 305 0.27 -7.71 6.61
N VAL A 306 1.31 -8.54 6.57
CA VAL A 306 2.07 -8.88 5.36
C VAL A 306 1.87 -10.35 4.98
N VAL A 307 2.01 -10.68 3.69
CA VAL A 307 1.96 -12.05 3.20
C VAL A 307 3.24 -12.79 3.54
N GLU A 308 3.11 -13.96 4.18
CA GLU A 308 4.25 -14.83 4.44
C GLU A 308 4.68 -15.59 3.18
N HIS A 309 5.98 -15.79 3.03
CA HIS A 309 6.53 -16.42 1.85
C HIS A 309 7.89 -17.10 2.13
N ASP A 310 8.29 -18.01 1.26
CA ASP A 310 9.60 -18.68 1.29
C ASP A 310 10.72 -17.82 0.65
N ASP A 311 11.92 -18.38 0.53
CA ASP A 311 13.08 -17.71 -0.10
C ASP A 311 12.94 -17.46 -1.61
N TRP A 312 11.92 -18.02 -2.26
CA TRP A 312 11.56 -17.80 -3.66
C TRP A 312 10.33 -16.93 -3.83
N LEU A 313 9.78 -16.43 -2.72
CA LEU A 313 8.56 -15.63 -2.62
C LEU A 313 7.26 -16.40 -2.96
N ARG A 314 7.29 -17.73 -2.78
CA ARG A 314 6.09 -18.58 -2.80
C ARG A 314 5.34 -18.42 -1.49
N THR A 315 4.02 -18.30 -1.54
CA THR A 315 3.21 -18.22 -0.33
C THR A 315 2.93 -19.62 0.25
N SER A 316 2.15 -19.69 1.33
CA SER A 316 1.68 -20.97 1.87
C SER A 316 0.67 -21.70 0.97
N VAL A 317 0.20 -21.07 -0.12
CA VAL A 317 -0.76 -21.67 -1.06
C VAL A 317 -0.01 -22.07 -2.33
N PRO A 318 0.02 -23.37 -2.69
CA PRO A 318 0.68 -23.84 -3.90
C PRO A 318 0.19 -23.11 -5.15
N GLY A 319 1.13 -22.75 -6.04
CA GLY A 319 0.84 -21.98 -7.25
C GLY A 319 0.57 -20.49 -7.02
N VAL A 320 0.59 -19.99 -5.78
CA VAL A 320 0.48 -18.55 -5.46
C VAL A 320 1.81 -18.02 -4.96
N SER A 321 2.28 -16.93 -5.56
CA SER A 321 3.46 -16.17 -5.15
C SER A 321 3.08 -14.72 -4.84
N ALA A 322 3.85 -14.05 -3.99
CA ALA A 322 3.60 -12.65 -3.63
C ALA A 322 4.91 -11.85 -3.65
N ALA A 323 4.89 -10.64 -4.21
CA ALA A 323 6.08 -9.81 -4.29
C ALA A 323 5.78 -8.31 -4.14
N GLY A 324 6.78 -7.56 -3.68
CA GLY A 324 6.67 -6.13 -3.48
C GLY A 324 6.00 -5.78 -2.16
N GLU A 325 5.17 -4.74 -2.13
CA GLU A 325 4.71 -4.18 -0.86
C GLU A 325 3.75 -5.08 -0.08
N LEU A 326 3.17 -6.13 -0.70
CA LEU A 326 2.39 -7.15 0.00
C LEU A 326 3.21 -7.97 0.98
N THR A 327 4.51 -8.14 0.70
CA THR A 327 5.46 -8.89 1.54
C THR A 327 6.20 -7.97 2.52
N GLY A 328 5.77 -6.71 2.61
CA GLY A 328 6.34 -5.68 3.47
C GLY A 328 6.69 -4.41 2.70
N VAL A 329 6.26 -3.25 3.22
CA VAL A 329 6.47 -1.96 2.56
C VAL A 329 7.96 -1.60 2.57
N ALA A 330 8.55 -1.58 1.37
CA ALA A 330 9.99 -1.38 1.21
C ALA A 330 10.41 -0.46 0.05
N GLY A 331 9.45 0.04 -0.72
CA GLY A 331 9.67 0.94 -1.86
C GLY A 331 9.96 0.23 -3.18
N ALA A 332 9.80 0.99 -4.27
CA ALA A 332 9.77 0.50 -5.65
C ALA A 332 11.00 -0.33 -6.07
N GLU A 333 12.19 0.09 -5.67
CA GLU A 333 13.42 -0.58 -6.11
C GLU A 333 13.62 -1.94 -5.45
N GLN A 334 13.14 -2.15 -4.22
CA GLN A 334 13.11 -3.48 -3.62
C GLN A 334 12.00 -4.33 -4.26
N ALA A 335 10.82 -3.73 -4.46
CA ALA A 335 9.69 -4.40 -5.10
C ALA A 335 10.04 -4.94 -6.50
N GLU A 336 10.79 -4.19 -7.30
CA GLU A 336 11.29 -4.66 -8.60
C GLU A 336 12.14 -5.94 -8.47
N VAL A 337 13.08 -5.95 -7.52
CA VAL A 337 13.99 -7.08 -7.30
C VAL A 337 13.23 -8.30 -6.78
N GLU A 338 12.26 -8.10 -5.90
CA GLU A 338 11.36 -9.14 -5.41
C GLU A 338 10.50 -9.72 -6.54
N GLY A 339 9.97 -8.88 -7.44
CA GLY A 339 9.23 -9.33 -8.61
C GLY A 339 10.05 -10.26 -9.52
N ARG A 340 11.32 -9.93 -9.77
CA ARG A 340 12.23 -10.83 -10.51
C ARG A 340 12.49 -12.15 -9.78
N LEU A 341 12.66 -12.08 -8.46
CA LEU A 341 12.92 -13.27 -7.65
C LEU A 341 11.72 -14.22 -7.63
N ALA A 342 10.51 -13.67 -7.43
CA ALA A 342 9.25 -14.40 -7.49
C ALA A 342 9.06 -15.08 -8.85
N ALA A 343 9.34 -14.37 -9.95
CA ALA A 343 9.28 -14.94 -11.29
C ALA A 343 10.17 -16.18 -11.45
N TYR A 344 11.40 -16.17 -10.93
CA TYR A 344 12.26 -17.37 -10.97
C TYR A 344 11.69 -18.53 -10.14
N GLY A 345 11.08 -18.24 -8.99
CA GLY A 345 10.36 -19.25 -8.19
C GLY A 345 9.20 -19.86 -8.98
N THR A 346 8.35 -19.01 -9.56
CA THR A 346 7.21 -19.45 -10.40
C THR A 346 7.66 -20.25 -11.62
N LEU A 347 8.76 -19.87 -12.28
CA LEU A 347 9.28 -20.63 -13.43
C LEU A 347 9.78 -22.04 -13.05
N GLN A 348 10.33 -22.22 -11.83
CA GLN A 348 10.66 -23.54 -11.32
C GLN A 348 9.39 -24.39 -11.13
N ASP A 349 8.34 -23.78 -10.56
CA ASP A 349 7.08 -24.49 -10.26
C ASP A 349 6.36 -24.92 -11.54
N LEU A 350 6.49 -24.14 -12.62
CA LEU A 350 5.97 -24.47 -13.95
C LEU A 350 6.87 -25.43 -14.76
N GLY A 351 8.05 -25.80 -14.25
CA GLY A 351 9.03 -26.62 -14.98
C GLY A 351 9.66 -25.92 -16.18
N LEU A 352 9.51 -24.60 -16.33
CA LEU A 352 10.07 -23.80 -17.41
C LEU A 352 11.52 -23.37 -17.14
N LEU A 353 12.00 -23.53 -15.90
CA LEU A 353 13.37 -23.23 -15.53
C LEU A 353 13.89 -24.28 -14.54
N ASP A 354 14.98 -24.94 -14.90
CA ASP A 354 15.58 -25.95 -14.03
C ASP A 354 16.12 -25.31 -12.73
N PRO A 355 16.08 -26.03 -11.59
CA PRO A 355 16.50 -25.47 -10.30
C PRO A 355 17.94 -24.96 -10.27
N ALA A 356 18.87 -25.59 -10.99
CA ALA A 356 20.29 -25.21 -11.00
C ALA A 356 20.50 -23.89 -11.76
N ARG A 357 19.81 -23.72 -12.89
CA ARG A 357 19.82 -22.50 -13.68
C ARG A 357 19.12 -21.36 -12.95
N ALA A 358 17.96 -21.62 -12.34
CA ALA A 358 17.26 -20.65 -11.51
C ALA A 358 18.11 -20.18 -10.32
N ALA A 359 18.84 -21.09 -9.66
CA ALA A 359 19.80 -20.72 -8.62
C ALA A 359 20.91 -19.80 -9.17
N THR A 360 21.42 -20.10 -10.36
CA THR A 360 22.44 -19.29 -11.02
C THR A 360 21.94 -17.88 -11.37
N LEU A 361 20.76 -17.78 -11.99
CA LEU A 361 20.15 -16.50 -12.40
C LEU A 361 19.69 -15.64 -11.22
N SER A 362 19.24 -16.28 -10.12
CA SER A 362 18.78 -15.57 -8.92
C SER A 362 19.91 -15.08 -8.02
N ARG A 363 21.15 -15.59 -8.12
CA ARG A 363 22.30 -15.13 -7.31
C ARG A 363 22.50 -13.61 -7.31
N PRO A 364 22.61 -12.91 -8.46
CA PRO A 364 22.77 -11.45 -8.47
C PRO A 364 21.54 -10.74 -7.90
N VAL A 365 20.33 -11.24 -8.18
CA VAL A 365 19.06 -10.70 -7.67
C VAL A 365 18.99 -10.79 -6.15
N ARG A 366 19.34 -11.95 -5.57
CA ARG A 366 19.40 -12.18 -4.11
C ARG A 366 20.42 -11.28 -3.43
N ARG A 367 21.60 -11.09 -4.03
CA ARG A 367 22.63 -10.17 -3.50
C ARG A 367 22.13 -8.72 -3.48
N LEU A 368 21.47 -8.29 -4.56
CA LEU A 368 20.88 -6.95 -4.63
C LEU A 368 19.75 -6.79 -3.60
N LEU A 369 18.88 -7.78 -3.46
CA LEU A 369 17.79 -7.79 -2.48
C LEU A 369 18.33 -7.66 -1.05
N ALA A 370 19.34 -8.45 -0.69
CA ALA A 370 19.95 -8.40 0.64
C ALA A 370 20.55 -7.02 0.97
N ARG A 371 21.18 -6.35 0.00
CA ARG A 371 21.70 -4.99 0.17
C ARG A 371 20.58 -3.97 0.39
N ARG A 372 19.49 -4.08 -0.37
CA ARG A 372 18.32 -3.18 -0.26
C ARG A 372 17.58 -3.37 1.06
N ARG A 373 17.29 -4.61 1.45
CA ARG A 373 16.61 -4.94 2.72
C ARG A 373 17.32 -4.32 3.92
N ARG A 374 18.66 -4.41 3.99
CA ARG A 374 19.45 -3.79 5.08
C ARG A 374 19.21 -2.28 5.21
N PHE A 375 19.09 -1.57 4.10
CA PHE A 375 18.80 -0.13 4.10
C PHE A 375 17.35 0.15 4.46
N THR A 376 16.40 -0.55 3.85
CA THR A 376 14.98 -0.43 4.16
C THR A 376 14.72 -0.63 5.64
N THR A 377 15.21 -1.73 6.22
CA THR A 377 15.08 -2.02 7.66
C THR A 377 15.72 -0.93 8.51
N ALA A 378 16.87 -0.39 8.10
CA ALA A 378 17.52 0.69 8.85
C ALA A 378 16.74 2.01 8.77
N VAL A 379 16.15 2.36 7.63
CA VAL A 379 15.47 3.65 7.46
C VAL A 379 14.01 3.58 7.90
N LEU A 380 13.21 2.68 7.33
CA LEU A 380 11.76 2.66 7.54
C LEU A 380 11.35 2.29 8.96
N SER A 381 12.12 1.46 9.67
CA SER A 381 11.83 1.16 11.08
C SER A 381 11.81 2.39 12.00
N ARG A 382 12.58 3.43 11.66
CA ARG A 382 12.61 4.70 12.41
C ARG A 382 11.42 5.60 12.10
N PHE A 383 10.77 5.37 10.97
CA PHE A 383 9.60 6.12 10.52
C PHE A 383 8.30 5.30 10.65
N ALA A 384 8.39 4.12 11.26
CA ALA A 384 7.21 3.33 11.59
C ALA A 384 6.27 4.18 12.48
N PRO A 385 4.96 4.22 12.17
CA PRO A 385 4.02 5.03 12.91
C PRO A 385 3.91 4.54 14.35
N ASP A 386 4.04 5.40 15.34
CA ASP A 386 3.85 5.00 16.74
C ASP A 386 2.37 4.70 17.01
N PRO A 387 1.99 3.45 17.38
CA PRO A 387 0.60 3.09 17.64
C PRO A 387 -0.05 3.94 18.73
N ALA A 388 0.68 4.22 19.82
CA ALA A 388 0.15 4.98 20.96
C ALA A 388 -0.13 6.43 20.54
N LEU A 389 0.78 7.03 19.77
CA LEU A 389 0.54 8.34 19.17
C LEU A 389 -0.72 8.32 18.30
N LEU A 390 -0.81 7.38 17.35
CA LEU A 390 -1.91 7.37 16.39
C LEU A 390 -3.27 7.12 17.05
N SER A 391 -3.27 6.42 18.18
CA SER A 391 -4.43 6.24 19.04
C SER A 391 -4.80 7.52 19.81
N ALA A 392 -3.81 8.23 20.36
CA ALA A 392 -4.01 9.49 21.07
C ALA A 392 -4.55 10.65 20.20
N LEU A 393 -4.57 10.47 18.87
CA LEU A 393 -5.21 11.39 17.93
C LEU A 393 -6.73 11.23 17.83
N VAL A 394 -7.27 10.10 18.29
CA VAL A 394 -8.68 9.75 18.14
C VAL A 394 -9.47 10.20 19.36
N THR A 395 -10.55 10.94 19.14
CA THR A 395 -11.56 11.27 20.14
C THR A 395 -12.86 10.50 19.87
N ASP A 396 -13.80 10.52 20.81
CA ASP A 396 -15.08 9.81 20.71
C ASP A 396 -15.88 10.20 19.48
N ASP A 397 -15.87 11.47 19.11
CA ASP A 397 -16.56 11.99 17.93
C ASP A 397 -15.81 11.74 16.61
N THR A 398 -14.59 11.21 16.66
CA THR A 398 -13.82 10.94 15.46
C THR A 398 -14.43 9.77 14.69
N THR A 399 -14.89 10.02 13.47
CA THR A 399 -15.34 8.97 12.54
C THR A 399 -14.19 8.02 12.23
N LEU A 400 -14.31 6.72 12.51
CA LEU A 400 -13.33 5.71 12.13
C LEU A 400 -13.68 5.05 10.79
N CYS A 401 -14.98 4.81 10.54
CA CYS A 401 -15.46 4.27 9.27
C CYS A 401 -16.28 5.33 8.52
N ARG A 402 -15.72 5.88 7.44
CA ARG A 402 -16.40 6.91 6.63
C ARG A 402 -17.64 6.38 5.90
N CYS A 403 -17.59 5.15 5.40
CA CYS A 403 -18.68 4.60 4.60
C CYS A 403 -19.94 4.29 5.41
N GLU A 404 -19.79 3.94 6.68
CA GLU A 404 -20.89 3.57 7.59
C GLU A 404 -21.02 4.58 8.74
N GLU A 405 -20.31 5.70 8.64
CA GLU A 405 -20.30 6.83 9.60
C GLU A 405 -20.03 6.46 11.07
N VAL A 406 -19.39 5.32 11.32
CA VAL A 406 -19.10 4.80 12.67
C VAL A 406 -18.03 5.65 13.37
N ARG A 407 -18.34 6.17 14.57
CA ARG A 407 -17.41 6.94 15.40
C ARG A 407 -16.64 6.06 16.38
N ALA A 408 -15.53 6.57 16.89
CA ALA A 408 -14.73 5.87 17.90
C ALA A 408 -15.53 5.60 19.19
N GLY A 409 -16.38 6.56 19.60
CA GLY A 409 -17.28 6.42 20.73
C GLY A 409 -18.27 5.25 20.58
N ASP A 410 -18.78 5.01 19.38
CA ASP A 410 -19.68 3.87 19.10
C ASP A 410 -18.97 2.53 19.31
N ILE A 411 -17.72 2.42 18.84
CA ILE A 411 -16.91 1.22 19.04
C ILE A 411 -16.56 1.04 20.51
N ARG A 412 -16.20 2.12 21.22
CA ARG A 412 -15.89 2.04 22.65
C ARG A 412 -17.11 1.58 23.45
N ARG A 413 -18.27 2.18 23.21
CA ARG A 413 -19.54 1.76 23.84
C ARG A 413 -19.81 0.28 23.61
N ALA A 414 -19.68 -0.20 22.37
CA ALA A 414 -19.88 -1.60 22.03
C ALA A 414 -18.91 -2.55 22.80
N LEU A 415 -17.64 -2.15 22.96
CA LEU A 415 -16.67 -2.93 23.73
C LEU A 415 -16.94 -2.89 25.24
N THR A 416 -17.42 -1.76 25.77
CA THR A 416 -17.82 -1.63 27.19
C THR A 416 -19.05 -2.47 27.51
N GLU A 417 -20.06 -2.47 26.63
CA GLU A 417 -21.30 -3.25 26.78
C GLU A 417 -21.07 -4.75 26.56
N HIS A 418 -20.04 -5.11 25.76
CA HIS A 418 -19.71 -6.50 25.44
C HIS A 418 -18.21 -6.81 25.67
N PRO A 419 -17.74 -6.85 26.93
CA PRO A 419 -16.30 -6.91 27.28
C PRO A 419 -15.60 -8.21 26.87
N HIS A 420 -16.34 -9.26 26.54
CA HIS A 420 -15.80 -10.51 26.03
C HIS A 420 -15.37 -10.39 24.55
N LEU A 421 -15.91 -9.42 23.82
CA LEU A 421 -15.55 -9.16 22.43
C LEU A 421 -14.22 -8.40 22.35
N GLY A 422 -13.54 -8.60 21.23
CA GLY A 422 -12.31 -7.85 20.93
C GLY A 422 -11.53 -8.47 19.77
N THR A 423 -12.24 -9.11 18.85
CA THR A 423 -11.72 -9.39 17.52
C THR A 423 -12.28 -8.35 16.56
N ALA A 424 -11.52 -8.02 15.51
CA ALA A 424 -11.93 -7.06 14.49
C ALA A 424 -13.26 -7.43 13.85
N ASN A 425 -13.49 -8.72 13.58
CA ASN A 425 -14.73 -9.20 12.97
C ASN A 425 -15.93 -9.08 13.91
N ALA A 426 -15.79 -9.33 15.22
CA ALA A 426 -16.88 -9.14 16.16
C ALA A 426 -17.31 -7.67 16.24
N VAL A 427 -16.34 -6.76 16.31
CA VAL A 427 -16.60 -5.31 16.29
C VAL A 427 -17.23 -4.88 14.97
N LYS A 428 -16.76 -5.41 13.83
CA LYS A 428 -17.36 -5.19 12.51
C LYS A 428 -18.83 -5.59 12.48
N LEU A 429 -19.19 -6.76 13.02
CA LEU A 429 -20.58 -7.24 13.04
C LEU A 429 -21.49 -6.38 13.91
N LEU A 430 -21.00 -5.93 15.07
CA LEU A 430 -21.80 -5.09 15.96
C LEU A 430 -21.98 -3.65 15.46
N THR A 431 -20.93 -3.07 14.90
CA THR A 431 -20.88 -1.63 14.60
C THR A 431 -21.03 -1.31 13.12
N ARG A 432 -21.02 -2.33 12.26
CA ARG A 432 -20.92 -2.24 10.79
C ARG A 432 -19.61 -1.63 10.27
N ALA A 433 -18.65 -1.29 11.14
CA ALA A 433 -17.38 -0.72 10.71
C ALA A 433 -16.66 -1.64 9.71
N GLY A 434 -16.40 -1.12 8.50
CA GLY A 434 -15.76 -1.88 7.41
C GLY A 434 -16.72 -2.66 6.51
N MET A 435 -18.03 -2.45 6.62
CA MET A 435 -19.05 -3.08 5.76
C MET A 435 -19.45 -2.24 4.53
N GLY A 436 -19.04 -0.97 4.45
CA GLY A 436 -19.37 -0.12 3.30
C GLY A 436 -18.51 -0.37 2.05
N LEU A 437 -18.64 0.49 1.03
CA LEU A 437 -18.03 0.30 -0.31
C LEU A 437 -16.52 0.03 -0.32
N CYS A 438 -15.78 0.60 0.63
CA CYS A 438 -14.32 0.37 0.72
C CYS A 438 -13.94 -1.02 1.26
N GLN A 439 -14.91 -1.79 1.79
CA GLN A 439 -14.71 -3.11 2.41
C GLN A 439 -13.60 -3.11 3.47
N GLY A 440 -13.47 -2.01 4.21
CA GLY A 440 -12.49 -1.88 5.27
C GLY A 440 -11.10 -1.39 4.84
N ARG A 441 -10.78 -1.25 3.56
CA ARG A 441 -9.45 -0.77 3.11
C ARG A 441 -9.05 0.54 3.78
N SER A 442 -10.01 1.44 4.01
CA SER A 442 -9.74 2.74 4.64
C SER A 442 -9.77 2.70 6.17
N CYS A 443 -10.66 1.91 6.78
CA CYS A 443 -10.93 2.00 8.22
C CYS A 443 -10.34 0.85 9.03
N ALA A 444 -10.10 -0.32 8.42
CA ALA A 444 -9.61 -1.50 9.15
C ALA A 444 -8.34 -1.23 9.94
N PRO A 445 -7.30 -0.53 9.42
CA PRO A 445 -6.09 -0.25 10.20
C PRO A 445 -6.39 0.58 11.47
N GLY A 446 -7.23 1.62 11.33
CA GLY A 446 -7.62 2.49 12.44
C GLY A 446 -8.51 1.78 13.45
N VAL A 447 -9.53 1.05 12.97
CA VAL A 447 -10.46 0.28 13.81
C VAL A 447 -9.73 -0.81 14.58
N CYS A 448 -8.91 -1.64 13.92
CA CYS A 448 -8.22 -2.75 14.58
C CYS A 448 -7.22 -2.22 15.62
N ARG A 449 -6.51 -1.12 15.34
CA ARG A 449 -5.64 -0.47 16.33
C ARG A 449 -6.44 0.04 17.52
N PHE A 450 -7.55 0.73 17.27
CA PHE A 450 -8.40 1.25 18.34
C PHE A 450 -8.94 0.12 19.22
N VAL A 451 -9.42 -0.98 18.62
CA VAL A 451 -9.88 -2.17 19.38
C VAL A 451 -8.75 -2.79 20.20
N ALA A 452 -7.54 -2.94 19.63
CA ALA A 452 -6.38 -3.46 20.35
C ALA A 452 -6.06 -2.63 21.60
N GLU A 453 -6.03 -1.31 21.46
CA GLU A 453 -5.81 -0.40 22.58
C GLU A 453 -6.92 -0.47 23.63
N GLN A 454 -8.20 -0.38 23.22
CA GLN A 454 -9.31 -0.38 24.17
C GLN A 454 -9.46 -1.70 24.93
N THR A 455 -8.95 -2.81 24.37
CA THR A 455 -9.06 -4.15 24.98
C THR A 455 -7.75 -4.64 25.61
N GLY A 456 -6.64 -3.91 25.45
CA GLY A 456 -5.30 -4.34 25.87
C GLY A 456 -4.76 -5.57 25.11
N ARG A 457 -5.34 -5.90 23.96
CA ARG A 457 -4.97 -7.07 23.14
C ARG A 457 -3.90 -6.72 22.11
N THR A 458 -3.12 -7.71 21.68
CA THR A 458 -2.18 -7.51 20.58
C THR A 458 -2.91 -7.40 19.24
N PRO A 459 -2.31 -6.77 18.21
CA PRO A 459 -2.88 -6.75 16.87
C PRO A 459 -3.21 -8.14 16.31
N GLU A 460 -2.42 -9.15 16.64
CA GLU A 460 -2.64 -10.55 16.24
C GLU A 460 -3.88 -11.16 16.91
N GLN A 461 -4.10 -10.87 18.21
CA GLN A 461 -5.29 -11.32 18.94
C GLN A 461 -6.57 -10.64 18.44
N VAL A 462 -6.48 -9.36 18.06
CA VAL A 462 -7.61 -8.64 17.45
C VAL A 462 -7.87 -9.14 16.02
N GLY A 463 -6.81 -9.44 15.27
CA GLY A 463 -6.88 -9.80 13.87
C GLY A 463 -7.19 -8.60 12.98
N THR A 464 -7.75 -8.88 11.81
CA THR A 464 -8.21 -7.89 10.82
C THR A 464 -9.48 -8.40 10.14
N PHE A 465 -10.23 -7.52 9.48
CA PHE A 465 -11.48 -7.91 8.82
C PHE A 465 -11.25 -9.00 7.79
N THR A 466 -12.04 -10.07 7.83
CA THR A 466 -11.95 -11.18 6.87
C THR A 466 -12.09 -10.65 5.44
N ALA A 467 -11.12 -10.98 4.57
CA ALA A 467 -11.19 -10.68 3.15
C ALA A 467 -12.13 -11.68 2.46
N GLN A 468 -13.13 -11.17 1.74
CA GLN A 468 -14.17 -11.97 1.08
C GLN A 468 -14.27 -11.59 -0.40
N ALA A 469 -14.81 -12.49 -1.22
CA ALA A 469 -15.15 -12.17 -2.61
C ALA A 469 -16.45 -11.35 -2.67
N PRO A 470 -16.53 -10.31 -3.51
CA PRO A 470 -15.41 -9.69 -4.22
C PRO A 470 -14.58 -8.78 -3.28
N VAL A 471 -13.24 -8.82 -3.36
CA VAL A 471 -12.38 -7.98 -2.48
C VAL A 471 -12.51 -6.49 -2.80
N LYS A 472 -13.02 -6.16 -3.99
CA LYS A 472 -13.34 -4.81 -4.46
C LYS A 472 -14.72 -4.85 -5.11
N PRO A 473 -15.56 -3.80 -4.96
CA PRO A 473 -16.85 -3.78 -5.62
C PRO A 473 -16.72 -3.98 -7.13
N VAL A 474 -17.53 -4.88 -7.69
CA VAL A 474 -17.70 -5.08 -9.13
C VAL A 474 -19.18 -5.04 -9.46
N PRO A 475 -19.57 -4.58 -10.67
CA PRO A 475 -20.96 -4.66 -11.10
C PRO A 475 -21.46 -6.10 -11.09
N LEU A 476 -22.75 -6.33 -10.76
CA LEU A 476 -23.34 -7.67 -10.81
C LEU A 476 -23.21 -8.33 -12.19
N ALA A 477 -23.23 -7.54 -13.26
CA ALA A 477 -22.99 -8.00 -14.62
C ALA A 477 -21.62 -8.68 -14.80
N ALA A 478 -20.62 -8.28 -14.01
CA ALA A 478 -19.30 -8.92 -14.01
C ALA A 478 -19.33 -10.35 -13.44
N LEU A 479 -20.33 -10.68 -12.61
CA LEU A 479 -20.52 -12.02 -12.05
C LEU A 479 -21.41 -12.89 -12.95
N ALA A 480 -22.22 -12.27 -13.81
CA ALA A 480 -23.14 -12.96 -14.70
C ALA A 480 -22.47 -13.48 -16.00
N ALA A 481 -21.25 -13.02 -16.29
CA ALA A 481 -20.55 -13.26 -17.55
C ALA A 481 -19.94 -14.66 -17.72
N ASP A 482 -20.13 -15.56 -16.74
CA ASP A 482 -19.73 -16.98 -16.80
C ASP A 482 -20.95 -17.90 -17.02
N ARG A 483 -21.85 -17.54 -17.94
CA ARG A 483 -22.71 -18.57 -18.55
C ARG A 483 -22.02 -19.04 -19.84
N PRO A 484 -21.56 -20.31 -19.89
CA PRO A 484 -21.00 -20.87 -21.11
C PRO A 484 -21.99 -20.80 -22.29
#